data_AF-A0A6J8BBE8-F1
#
_entry.id   AF-A0A6J8BBE8-F1
#
_cell.length_a   1.000
_cell.length_b   1.000
_cell.length_c   1.000
_cell.angle_alpha   90.00
_cell.angle_beta   90.00
_cell.angle_gamma   90.00
#
_symmetry.space_group_name_H-M   'P 1'
#
loop_
_entity.id
_entity.type
_entity.pdbx_description
1 polymer ?
#
loop_
_entity_poly.entity_id
_entity_poly.type
_entity_poly.pdbx_seq_one_letter_code
_entity_poly.pdbx_strand_id
1 'polypeptide(L)'
;MVEKGIETKHADADADVLIALTAIESSKTKPTVLLGEDTDLLVLLLHHADVTSNSLIFKSGNVSKVNTHIKIWDILKTKLLLGEELCTLLTLIHAISGCDTTSRMFGVSKAATLKKFGEHDIFKTQAQLLCNANKKDDIISAGENIISSSYNGAPYEGLNVLRYRKFAARVLTNKTCVQIHTLPPTSNAASFYSQRAYLQMKMWMNKDNLNPCEWGWKVAN
;
A
#
# COMPACT_ATOMS: atom_id res chain seq x y z
N MET A 1 -31.37 -0.25 -10.66
CA MET A 1 -30.68 -1.41 -10.05
C MET A 1 -31.67 -2.25 -9.26
N VAL A 2 -32.32 -1.67 -8.26
CA VAL A 2 -33.34 -2.35 -7.42
C VAL A 2 -34.48 -2.98 -8.22
N GLU A 3 -35.04 -2.26 -9.21
CA GLU A 3 -36.09 -2.78 -10.10
C GLU A 3 -35.65 -4.00 -10.94
N LYS A 4 -34.34 -4.21 -11.09
CA LYS A 4 -33.75 -5.37 -11.77
C LYS A 4 -33.27 -6.46 -10.78
N GLY A 5 -33.64 -6.34 -9.50
CA GLY A 5 -33.22 -7.27 -8.44
C GLY A 5 -31.74 -7.15 -8.05
N ILE A 6 -31.07 -6.05 -8.40
CA ILE A 6 -29.66 -5.82 -8.08
C ILE A 6 -29.56 -5.05 -6.77
N GLU A 7 -28.91 -5.66 -5.78
CA GLU A 7 -28.57 -5.01 -4.51
C GLU A 7 -27.45 -3.99 -4.71
N THR A 8 -27.59 -2.82 -4.10
CA THR A 8 -26.60 -1.74 -4.14
C THR A 8 -26.24 -1.31 -2.73
N LYS A 9 -24.94 -1.14 -2.47
CA LYS A 9 -24.43 -0.58 -1.22
C LYS A 9 -23.74 0.74 -1.51
N HIS A 10 -23.83 1.68 -0.58
CA HIS A 10 -23.24 3.02 -0.69
C HIS A 10 -22.15 3.18 0.37
N ALA A 11 -20.98 3.64 -0.05
CA ALA A 11 -19.92 4.08 0.85
C ALA A 11 -20.03 5.60 1.05
N ASP A 12 -19.71 6.08 2.25
CA ASP A 12 -19.69 7.52 2.56
C ASP A 12 -18.50 8.24 1.93
N ALA A 13 -17.46 7.48 1.57
CA ALA A 13 -16.23 7.96 0.94
C ALA A 13 -15.76 6.94 -0.11
N ASP A 14 -14.47 6.61 -0.11
CA ASP A 14 -13.92 5.58 -0.98
C ASP A 14 -14.62 4.22 -0.79
N ALA A 15 -14.90 3.53 -1.90
CA ALA A 15 -15.75 2.34 -1.90
C ALA A 15 -14.95 1.03 -1.84
N ASP A 16 -13.63 1.04 -1.99
CA ASP A 16 -12.84 -0.18 -2.22
C ASP A 16 -12.91 -1.14 -1.04
N VAL A 17 -12.84 -0.61 0.19
CA VAL A 17 -12.99 -1.42 1.42
C VAL A 17 -14.37 -2.07 1.47
N LEU A 18 -15.43 -1.30 1.20
CA LEU A 18 -16.81 -1.80 1.22
C LEU A 18 -17.02 -2.89 0.16
N ILE A 19 -16.45 -2.71 -1.03
CA ILE A 19 -16.51 -3.66 -2.14
C ILE A 19 -15.79 -4.96 -1.77
N ALA A 20 -14.53 -4.86 -1.31
CA ALA A 20 -13.73 -6.02 -0.94
C ALA A 20 -14.36 -6.81 0.21
N LEU A 21 -14.78 -6.13 1.29
CA LEU A 21 -15.44 -6.76 2.43
C LEU A 21 -16.78 -7.38 2.06
N THR A 22 -17.55 -6.77 1.16
CA THR A 22 -18.81 -7.35 0.67
C THR A 22 -18.57 -8.65 -0.09
N ALA A 23 -17.52 -8.73 -0.93
CA ALA A 23 -17.18 -9.97 -1.62
C ALA A 23 -16.68 -11.06 -0.66
N ILE A 24 -15.89 -10.68 0.35
CA ILE A 24 -15.43 -11.61 1.39
C ILE A 24 -16.60 -12.16 2.19
N GLU A 25 -17.52 -11.29 2.63
CA GLU A 25 -18.71 -11.73 3.36
C GLU A 25 -19.59 -12.66 2.52
N SER A 26 -19.79 -12.34 1.24
CA SER A 26 -20.48 -13.24 0.31
C SER A 26 -19.78 -14.60 0.19
N SER A 27 -18.45 -14.62 0.14
CA SER A 27 -17.65 -15.84 0.02
C SER A 27 -17.78 -16.81 1.20
N LYS A 28 -18.21 -16.33 2.37
CA LYS A 28 -18.49 -17.22 3.51
C LYS A 28 -19.65 -18.17 3.26
N THR A 29 -20.60 -17.80 2.41
CA THR A 29 -21.82 -18.60 2.15
C THR A 29 -21.87 -19.22 0.76
N LYS A 30 -21.19 -18.63 -0.23
CA LYS A 30 -21.24 -19.10 -1.63
C LYS A 30 -19.99 -18.70 -2.42
N PRO A 31 -19.63 -19.46 -3.48
CA PRO A 31 -18.60 -19.02 -4.43
C PRO A 31 -18.88 -17.60 -4.95
N THR A 32 -17.88 -16.74 -4.89
CA THR A 32 -18.02 -15.31 -5.18
C THR A 32 -16.96 -14.86 -6.19
N VAL A 33 -17.38 -14.04 -7.15
CA VAL A 33 -16.49 -13.39 -8.11
C VAL A 33 -16.58 -11.88 -7.91
N LEU A 34 -15.47 -11.23 -7.62
CA LEU A 34 -15.35 -9.78 -7.60
C LEU A 34 -14.80 -9.31 -8.95
N LEU A 35 -15.49 -8.36 -9.57
CA LEU A 35 -15.06 -7.70 -10.80
C LEU A 35 -14.55 -6.29 -10.47
N GLY A 36 -13.32 -5.97 -10.85
CA GLY A 36 -12.75 -4.64 -10.60
C GLY A 36 -11.40 -4.46 -11.28
N GLU A 37 -11.06 -3.22 -11.63
CA GLU A 37 -9.77 -2.91 -12.28
C GLU A 37 -8.71 -2.44 -11.28
N ASP A 38 -9.12 -2.01 -10.08
CA ASP A 38 -8.22 -1.44 -9.09
C ASP A 38 -7.29 -2.48 -8.45
N THR A 39 -6.04 -2.09 -8.21
CA THR A 39 -5.07 -2.88 -7.45
C THR A 39 -5.40 -2.88 -5.95
N ASP A 40 -6.04 -1.83 -5.46
CA ASP A 40 -6.41 -1.67 -4.05
C ASP A 40 -7.34 -2.81 -3.62
N LEU A 41 -8.25 -3.21 -4.51
CA LEU A 41 -9.12 -4.38 -4.32
C LEU A 41 -8.35 -5.68 -4.13
N LEU A 42 -7.31 -5.95 -4.94
CA LEU A 42 -6.50 -7.16 -4.79
C LEU A 42 -5.76 -7.17 -3.44
N VAL A 43 -5.21 -6.02 -3.03
CA VAL A 43 -4.52 -5.87 -1.74
C VAL A 43 -5.49 -6.12 -0.58
N LEU A 44 -6.67 -5.51 -0.63
CA LEU A 44 -7.71 -5.66 0.39
C LEU A 44 -8.26 -7.10 0.47
N LEU A 45 -8.48 -7.75 -0.67
CA LEU A 45 -8.92 -9.15 -0.72
C LEU A 45 -7.88 -10.08 -0.10
N LEU A 46 -6.60 -9.92 -0.45
CA LEU A 46 -5.53 -10.73 0.12
C LEU A 46 -5.35 -10.49 1.63
N HIS A 47 -5.54 -9.25 2.08
CA HIS A 47 -5.47 -8.93 3.50
C HIS A 47 -6.62 -9.57 4.30
N HIS A 48 -7.86 -9.36 3.89
CA HIS A 48 -9.05 -9.69 4.68
C HIS A 48 -9.62 -11.09 4.43
N ALA A 49 -9.32 -11.75 3.31
CA ALA A 49 -9.91 -13.06 3.01
C ALA A 49 -9.50 -14.13 4.03
N ASP A 50 -10.46 -14.96 4.41
CA ASP A 50 -10.25 -16.17 5.19
C ASP A 50 -10.11 -17.37 4.25
N VAL A 51 -8.99 -18.10 4.37
CA VAL A 51 -8.67 -19.26 3.53
C VAL A 51 -9.63 -20.45 3.71
N THR A 52 -10.46 -20.43 4.75
CA THR A 52 -11.49 -21.45 5.02
C THR A 52 -12.82 -21.16 4.32
N SER A 53 -12.99 -19.98 3.70
CA SER A 53 -14.20 -19.59 2.98
C SER A 53 -14.37 -20.33 1.65
N ASN A 54 -15.54 -20.17 1.01
CA ASN A 54 -15.75 -20.67 -0.35
C ASN A 54 -14.86 -19.92 -1.35
N SER A 55 -14.79 -20.45 -2.59
CA SER A 55 -14.01 -19.85 -3.67
C SER A 55 -14.29 -18.36 -3.84
N LEU A 56 -13.23 -17.56 -3.81
CA LEU A 56 -13.23 -16.12 -4.03
C LEU A 56 -12.28 -15.79 -5.18
N ILE A 57 -12.85 -15.36 -6.31
CA ILE A 57 -12.10 -15.04 -7.53
C ILE A 57 -12.14 -13.54 -7.77
N PHE A 58 -10.98 -12.92 -7.96
CA PHE A 58 -10.89 -11.55 -8.45
C PHE A 58 -10.59 -11.56 -9.95
N LYS A 59 -11.44 -10.88 -10.73
CA LYS A 59 -11.22 -10.68 -12.17
C LYS A 59 -11.01 -9.20 -12.46
N SER A 60 -9.89 -8.90 -13.09
CA SER A 60 -9.49 -7.56 -13.51
C SER A 60 -9.32 -7.48 -15.02
N GLY A 61 -9.78 -6.39 -15.60
CA GLY A 61 -9.76 -6.11 -17.03
C GLY A 61 -11.16 -5.95 -17.62
N ASN A 62 -11.23 -5.17 -18.70
CA ASN A 62 -12.49 -4.83 -19.33
C ASN A 62 -13.05 -6.04 -20.10
N VAL A 63 -14.07 -6.67 -19.53
CA VAL A 63 -14.74 -7.87 -20.06
C VAL A 63 -15.49 -7.57 -21.38
N SER A 64 -15.71 -6.29 -21.72
CA SER A 64 -16.48 -5.88 -22.90
C SER A 64 -15.67 -5.69 -24.18
N LYS A 65 -14.33 -5.73 -24.12
CA LYS A 65 -13.46 -5.58 -25.31
C LYS A 65 -12.92 -6.93 -25.79
N VAL A 66 -13.06 -7.21 -27.07
CA VAL A 66 -12.38 -8.35 -27.72
C VAL A 66 -10.87 -8.08 -27.68
N ASN A 67 -10.07 -9.07 -27.26
CA ASN A 67 -8.60 -9.03 -27.07
C ASN A 67 -8.04 -8.33 -25.81
N THR A 68 -8.83 -8.10 -24.76
CA THR A 68 -8.26 -7.69 -23.45
C THR A 68 -7.76 -8.90 -22.67
N HIS A 69 -6.51 -8.83 -22.19
CA HIS A 69 -5.98 -9.82 -21.23
C HIS A 69 -6.70 -9.66 -19.89
N ILE A 70 -7.64 -10.57 -19.62
CA ILE A 70 -8.30 -10.67 -18.31
C ILE A 70 -7.30 -11.28 -17.32
N LYS A 71 -7.04 -10.59 -16.22
CA LYS A 71 -6.28 -11.13 -15.09
C LYS A 71 -7.26 -11.79 -14.12
N ILE A 72 -6.98 -13.03 -13.75
CA ILE A 72 -7.80 -13.80 -12.83
C ILE A 72 -6.92 -14.22 -11.65
N TRP A 73 -7.38 -13.92 -10.45
CA TRP A 73 -6.71 -14.28 -9.21
C TRP A 73 -7.65 -15.16 -8.38
N ASP A 74 -7.21 -16.37 -8.06
CA ASP A 74 -7.80 -17.17 -7.00
C ASP A 74 -7.27 -16.62 -5.68
N ILE A 75 -8.09 -15.86 -4.95
CA ILE A 75 -7.64 -15.09 -3.79
C ILE A 75 -7.14 -16.02 -2.69
N LEU A 76 -7.81 -17.16 -2.47
CA LEU A 76 -7.45 -18.08 -1.41
C LEU A 76 -6.13 -18.78 -1.72
N LYS A 77 -5.96 -19.29 -2.95
CA LYS A 77 -4.67 -19.88 -3.37
C LYS A 77 -3.54 -18.87 -3.37
N THR A 78 -3.81 -17.64 -3.82
CA THR A 78 -2.80 -16.57 -3.83
C THR A 78 -2.38 -16.21 -2.41
N LYS A 79 -3.33 -16.09 -1.47
CA LYS A 79 -3.04 -15.83 -0.05
C LYS A 79 -2.20 -16.95 0.57
N LEU A 80 -2.54 -18.21 0.31
CA LEU A 80 -1.75 -19.36 0.77
C LEU A 80 -0.31 -19.34 0.23
N LEU A 81 -0.13 -18.99 -1.05
CA LEU A 81 1.18 -18.91 -1.68
C LEU A 81 2.03 -17.76 -1.12
N LEU A 82 1.42 -16.59 -0.91
CA LEU A 82 2.13 -15.40 -0.41
C LEU A 82 2.42 -15.47 1.10
N GLY A 83 1.61 -16.22 1.85
CA GLY A 83 1.73 -16.37 3.29
C GLY A 83 1.07 -15.23 4.07
N GLU A 84 0.69 -15.54 5.31
CA GLU A 84 -0.08 -14.64 6.18
C GLU A 84 0.67 -13.34 6.50
N GLU A 85 1.97 -13.41 6.74
CA GLU A 85 2.79 -12.26 7.09
C GLU A 85 2.82 -11.21 5.99
N LEU A 86 3.08 -11.62 4.74
CA LEU A 86 3.07 -10.70 3.61
C LEU A 86 1.67 -10.14 3.40
N CYS A 87 0.63 -10.98 3.39
CA CYS A 87 -0.75 -10.52 3.23
C CYS A 87 -1.20 -9.54 4.33
N THR A 88 -0.68 -9.69 5.55
CA THR A 88 -0.91 -8.73 6.64
C THR A 88 -0.26 -7.38 6.35
N LEU A 89 0.97 -7.40 5.83
CA LEU A 89 1.78 -6.19 5.60
C LEU A 89 1.53 -5.55 4.22
N LEU A 90 0.81 -6.21 3.31
CA LEU A 90 0.53 -5.72 1.96
C LEU A 90 -0.17 -4.36 1.96
N THR A 91 -1.10 -4.11 2.88
CA THR A 91 -1.79 -2.82 3.01
C THR A 91 -0.80 -1.68 3.30
N LEU A 92 0.17 -1.90 4.19
CA LEU A 92 1.24 -0.95 4.47
C LEU A 92 2.17 -0.77 3.28
N ILE A 93 2.66 -1.88 2.70
CA ILE A 93 3.60 -1.85 1.57
C ILE A 93 2.98 -1.09 0.40
N HIS A 94 1.69 -1.31 0.14
CA HIS A 94 0.95 -0.63 -0.90
C HIS A 94 0.77 0.86 -0.59
N ALA A 95 0.37 1.22 0.63
CA ALA A 95 0.24 2.61 1.06
C ALA A 95 1.58 3.38 1.01
N ILE A 96 2.71 2.76 1.40
CA ILE A 96 4.04 3.39 1.35
C ILE A 96 4.64 3.45 -0.06
N SER A 97 4.24 2.56 -0.97
CA SER A 97 4.73 2.62 -2.36
C SER A 97 3.90 3.57 -3.23
N GLY A 98 2.78 4.05 -2.71
CA GLY A 98 1.88 5.03 -3.31
C GLY A 98 0.57 4.42 -3.77
N CYS A 99 -0.54 5.01 -3.36
CA CYS A 99 -1.92 4.68 -3.75
C CYS A 99 -2.68 5.97 -4.06
N ASP A 100 -4.01 5.94 -4.08
CA ASP A 100 -4.81 7.12 -4.42
C ASP A 100 -4.67 8.26 -3.39
N THR A 101 -4.42 7.93 -2.13
CA THR A 101 -4.26 8.91 -1.06
C THR A 101 -2.80 9.22 -0.72
N THR A 102 -1.85 8.40 -1.18
CA THR A 102 -0.41 8.61 -0.92
C THR A 102 0.39 8.70 -2.20
N SER A 103 1.19 9.75 -2.32
CA SER A 103 2.01 9.94 -3.53
C SER A 103 3.01 8.79 -3.72
N ARG A 104 3.29 8.43 -4.98
CA ARG A 104 4.42 7.55 -5.31
C ARG A 104 5.76 8.28 -5.12
N MET A 105 6.71 7.62 -4.47
CA MET A 105 8.10 8.09 -4.41
C MET A 105 8.80 7.98 -5.76
N PHE A 106 9.48 9.03 -6.21
CA PHE A 106 10.16 9.03 -7.50
C PHE A 106 11.26 7.97 -7.55
N GLY A 107 11.28 7.18 -8.64
CA GLY A 107 12.25 6.11 -8.84
C GLY A 107 11.97 4.83 -8.05
N VAL A 108 10.91 4.78 -7.24
CA VAL A 108 10.48 3.61 -6.48
C VAL A 108 9.16 3.10 -7.06
N SER A 109 9.03 1.81 -7.33
CA SER A 109 7.78 1.21 -7.85
C SER A 109 7.16 0.25 -6.83
N LYS A 110 5.85 -0.04 -6.95
CA LYS A 110 5.16 -1.05 -6.13
C LYS A 110 5.86 -2.40 -6.20
N ALA A 111 6.19 -2.86 -7.41
CA ALA A 111 6.92 -4.10 -7.63
C ALA A 111 8.33 -4.10 -7.00
N ALA A 112 9.08 -3.01 -7.13
CA ALA A 112 10.40 -2.89 -6.52
C ALA A 112 10.32 -2.85 -4.98
N THR A 113 9.29 -2.21 -4.43
CA THR A 113 9.05 -2.15 -2.98
C THR A 113 8.69 -3.52 -2.43
N LEU A 114 7.79 -4.24 -3.10
CA LEU A 114 7.42 -5.61 -2.74
C LEU A 114 8.61 -6.57 -2.82
N LYS A 115 9.44 -6.45 -3.87
CA LYS A 115 10.68 -7.21 -3.99
C LYS A 115 11.63 -6.91 -2.84
N LYS A 116 11.84 -5.64 -2.51
CA LYS A 116 12.69 -5.23 -1.37
C LYS A 116 12.19 -5.76 -0.04
N PHE A 117 10.88 -5.81 0.17
CA PHE A 117 10.30 -6.41 1.36
C PHE A 117 10.70 -7.89 1.52
N GLY A 118 10.74 -8.65 0.42
CA GLY A 118 11.15 -10.06 0.44
C GLY A 118 12.66 -10.29 0.56
N GLU A 119 13.49 -9.30 0.20
CA GLU A 119 14.96 -9.44 0.14
C GLU A 119 15.71 -8.79 1.31
N HIS A 120 15.12 -7.80 2.00
CA HIS A 120 15.82 -7.02 3.02
C HIS A 120 15.15 -7.12 4.40
N ASP A 121 15.83 -7.78 5.33
CA ASP A 121 15.37 -7.99 6.72
C ASP A 121 14.97 -6.70 7.44
N ILE A 122 15.71 -5.61 7.21
CA ILE A 122 15.41 -4.32 7.83
C ILE A 122 14.11 -3.73 7.30
N PHE A 123 13.86 -3.81 5.99
CA PHE A 123 12.61 -3.32 5.43
C PHE A 123 11.44 -4.05 6.09
N LYS A 124 11.52 -5.38 6.13
CA LYS A 124 10.51 -6.25 6.73
C LYS A 124 10.30 -5.94 8.23
N THR A 125 11.38 -5.86 8.99
CA THR A 125 11.34 -5.54 10.43
C THR A 125 10.68 -4.17 10.67
N GLN A 126 11.06 -3.15 9.90
CA GLN A 126 10.49 -1.81 10.06
C GLN A 126 9.03 -1.74 9.60
N ALA A 127 8.64 -2.51 8.58
CA ALA A 127 7.24 -2.64 8.17
C ALA A 127 6.38 -3.28 9.28
N GLN A 128 6.88 -4.32 9.95
CA GLN A 128 6.21 -4.94 11.10
C GLN A 128 6.08 -3.98 12.29
N LEU A 129 7.16 -3.24 12.61
CA LEU A 129 7.15 -2.23 13.66
C LEU A 129 6.12 -1.15 13.39
N LEU A 130 6.11 -0.59 12.17
CA LEU A 130 5.16 0.44 11.78
C LEU A 130 3.72 -0.07 11.82
N CYS A 131 3.46 -1.26 11.27
CA CYS A 131 2.12 -1.86 11.25
C CYS A 131 1.52 -2.00 12.66
N ASN A 132 2.36 -2.35 13.64
CA ASN A 132 1.98 -2.56 15.04
C ASN A 132 2.15 -1.32 15.94
N ALA A 133 2.70 -0.24 15.40
CA ALA A 133 2.97 0.96 16.18
C ALA A 133 1.68 1.64 16.65
N ASN A 134 1.74 2.19 17.87
CA ASN A 134 0.69 3.00 18.48
C ASN A 134 1.15 4.43 18.84
N LYS A 135 2.45 4.72 18.71
CA LYS A 135 3.02 6.06 18.92
C LYS A 135 3.49 6.65 17.60
N LYS A 136 3.29 7.96 17.43
CA LYS A 136 3.71 8.70 16.23
C LYS A 136 5.21 8.60 15.99
N ASP A 137 6.02 8.67 17.04
CA ASP A 137 7.48 8.61 16.91
C ASP A 137 7.95 7.26 16.33
N ASP A 138 7.33 6.16 16.74
CA ASP A 138 7.63 4.83 16.20
C ASP A 138 7.23 4.72 14.73
N ILE A 139 6.08 5.29 14.36
CA ILE A 139 5.59 5.33 12.96
C ILE A 139 6.54 6.14 12.07
N ILE A 140 6.97 7.31 12.56
CA ILE A 140 7.89 8.21 11.84
C ILE A 140 9.25 7.54 11.70
N SER A 141 9.80 6.99 12.78
CA SER A 141 11.11 6.33 12.78
C SER A 141 11.14 5.10 11.86
N ALA A 142 10.15 4.22 11.97
CA ALA A 142 10.06 3.04 11.12
C ALA A 142 9.82 3.41 9.65
N GLY A 143 8.96 4.38 9.41
CA GLY A 143 8.68 4.89 8.07
C GLY A 143 9.90 5.52 7.40
N GLU A 144 10.69 6.30 8.14
CA GLU A 144 11.97 6.85 7.67
C GLU A 144 12.95 5.74 7.25
N ASN A 145 13.06 4.67 8.05
CA ASN A 145 13.92 3.53 7.71
C ASN A 145 13.44 2.74 6.48
N ILE A 146 12.12 2.56 6.34
CA ILE A 146 11.53 1.94 5.14
C ILE A 146 11.86 2.77 3.90
N ILE A 147 11.68 4.08 3.96
CA ILE A 147 11.97 5.00 2.85
C ILE A 147 13.47 4.99 2.54
N SER A 148 14.32 5.04 3.55
CA SER A 148 15.79 4.94 3.38
C SER A 148 16.16 3.66 2.62
N SER A 149 15.61 2.52 3.03
CA SER A 149 15.82 1.22 2.37
C SER A 149 15.33 1.21 0.91
N SER A 150 14.19 1.84 0.61
CA SER A 150 13.68 2.01 -0.76
C SER A 150 14.65 2.75 -1.67
N TYR A 151 15.44 3.67 -1.12
CA TYR A 151 16.48 4.40 -1.84
C TYR A 151 17.88 3.75 -1.76
N ASN A 152 17.99 2.50 -1.29
CA ASN A 152 19.26 1.81 -1.07
C ASN A 152 20.17 2.56 -0.06
N GLY A 153 19.57 3.10 1.00
CA GLY A 153 20.29 3.60 2.15
C GLY A 153 20.83 2.48 3.03
N ALA A 154 21.85 2.79 3.82
CA ALA A 154 22.33 1.88 4.83
C ALA A 154 21.33 1.81 6.01
N PRO A 155 21.34 0.72 6.79
CA PRO A 155 20.49 0.58 7.97
C PRO A 155 20.69 1.77 8.91
N TYR A 156 19.60 2.42 9.34
CA TYR A 156 19.62 3.51 10.31
C TYR A 156 20.52 4.71 9.94
N GLU A 157 20.84 4.89 8.66
CA GLU A 157 21.69 5.98 8.17
C GLU A 157 21.09 7.38 8.41
N GLY A 158 19.77 7.46 8.44
CA GLY A 158 19.01 8.72 8.44
C GLY A 158 18.85 9.29 7.03
N LEU A 159 17.65 9.79 6.74
CA LEU A 159 17.30 10.23 5.38
C LEU A 159 18.07 11.46 4.93
N ASN A 160 18.35 12.39 5.83
CA ASN A 160 19.10 13.60 5.47
C ASN A 160 20.56 13.27 5.10
N VAL A 161 21.17 12.32 5.81
CA VAL A 161 22.53 11.83 5.51
C VAL A 161 22.52 11.08 4.17
N LEU A 162 21.58 10.16 3.97
CA LEU A 162 21.39 9.45 2.70
C LEU A 162 21.20 10.42 1.53
N ARG A 163 20.34 11.43 1.71
CA ARG A 163 20.04 12.45 0.71
C ARG A 163 21.30 13.25 0.36
N TYR A 164 22.05 13.70 1.36
CA TYR A 164 23.32 14.41 1.15
C TYR A 164 24.34 13.53 0.42
N ARG A 165 24.55 12.29 0.88
CA ARG A 165 25.49 11.35 0.24
C ARG A 165 25.16 11.11 -1.22
N LYS A 166 23.89 10.89 -1.56
CA LYS A 166 23.44 10.72 -2.96
C LYS A 166 23.57 11.99 -3.78
N PHE A 167 23.31 13.16 -3.18
CA PHE A 167 23.52 14.43 -3.85
C PHE A 167 25.01 14.64 -4.18
N ALA A 168 25.89 14.50 -3.19
CA ALA A 168 27.33 14.64 -3.35
C ALA A 168 27.88 13.66 -4.42
N ALA A 169 27.47 12.40 -4.36
CA ALA A 169 27.86 11.41 -5.37
C ALA A 169 27.44 11.83 -6.79
N ARG A 170 26.22 12.35 -6.97
CA ARG A 170 25.76 12.81 -8.29
C ARG A 170 26.46 14.06 -8.78
N VAL A 171 26.77 15.01 -7.90
CA VAL A 171 27.52 16.22 -8.26
C VAL A 171 28.92 15.84 -8.80
N LEU A 172 29.54 14.81 -8.24
CA LEU A 172 30.85 14.33 -8.70
C LEU A 172 30.79 13.60 -10.05
N THR A 173 29.68 12.91 -10.36
CA THR A 173 29.60 12.05 -11.56
C THR A 173 28.88 12.70 -12.74
N ASN A 174 27.98 13.65 -12.51
CA ASN A 174 27.08 14.16 -13.54
C ASN A 174 27.58 15.49 -14.13
N LYS A 175 27.47 15.62 -15.46
CA LYS A 175 27.72 16.87 -16.18
C LYS A 175 26.53 17.84 -16.17
N THR A 176 25.40 17.42 -15.61
CA THR A 176 24.14 18.17 -15.58
C THR A 176 23.68 18.42 -14.15
N CYS A 177 22.86 19.46 -13.97
CA CYS A 177 22.29 19.82 -12.68
C CYS A 177 21.51 18.64 -12.07
N VAL A 178 21.76 18.38 -10.77
CA VAL A 178 21.10 17.31 -10.03
C VAL A 178 19.62 17.61 -9.88
N GLN A 179 18.78 16.76 -10.47
CA GLN A 179 17.34 16.88 -10.37
C GLN A 179 16.86 16.48 -8.97
N ILE A 180 16.31 17.44 -8.21
CA ILE A 180 15.99 17.26 -6.78
C ILE A 180 14.99 16.13 -6.48
N HIS A 181 14.09 15.84 -7.42
CA HIS A 181 13.08 14.78 -7.28
C HIS A 181 13.69 13.37 -7.35
N THR A 182 14.90 13.25 -7.90
CA THR A 182 15.61 11.96 -8.00
C THR A 182 16.32 11.56 -6.71
N LEU A 183 16.33 12.44 -5.70
CA LEU A 183 16.94 12.22 -4.39
C LEU A 183 15.89 11.70 -3.39
N PRO A 184 16.29 10.92 -2.37
CA PRO A 184 15.39 10.53 -1.27
C PRO A 184 14.78 11.76 -0.60
N PRO A 185 13.54 11.70 -0.10
CA PRO A 185 12.92 12.83 0.59
C PRO A 185 13.72 13.28 1.81
N THR A 186 13.47 14.50 2.30
CA THR A 186 13.99 14.94 3.60
C THR A 186 13.28 14.20 4.73
N SER A 187 13.90 14.13 5.91
CA SER A 187 13.27 13.52 7.09
C SER A 187 11.91 14.16 7.43
N ASN A 188 11.79 15.49 7.32
CA ASN A 188 10.50 16.18 7.54
C ASN A 188 9.41 15.75 6.53
N ALA A 189 9.75 15.64 5.24
CA ALA A 189 8.79 15.22 4.23
C ALA A 189 8.41 13.74 4.41
N ALA A 190 9.38 12.90 4.77
CA ALA A 190 9.18 11.50 5.10
C ALA A 190 8.28 11.31 6.31
N SER A 191 8.43 12.11 7.37
CA SER A 191 7.57 12.06 8.56
C SER A 191 6.09 12.22 8.21
N PHE A 192 5.72 13.26 7.45
CA PHE A 192 4.34 13.44 7.00
C PHE A 192 3.89 12.34 6.04
N TYR A 193 4.79 11.82 5.20
CA TYR A 193 4.49 10.71 4.30
C TYR A 193 4.16 9.42 5.06
N SER A 194 4.97 9.06 6.05
CA SER A 194 4.79 7.87 6.88
C SER A 194 3.50 7.93 7.68
N GLN A 195 3.14 9.10 8.22
CA GLN A 195 1.86 9.30 8.91
C GLN A 195 0.66 9.10 7.98
N ARG A 196 0.72 9.63 6.75
CA ARG A 196 -0.36 9.46 5.75
C ARG A 196 -0.50 8.01 5.30
N ALA A 197 0.61 7.32 5.07
CA ALA A 197 0.59 5.90 4.72
C ALA A 197 0.06 5.02 5.88
N TYR A 198 0.42 5.36 7.12
CA TYR A 198 -0.14 4.70 8.30
C TYR A 198 -1.65 4.90 8.41
N LEU A 199 -2.13 6.14 8.24
CA LEU A 199 -3.57 6.44 8.22
C LEU A 199 -4.29 5.60 7.18
N GLN A 200 -3.81 5.57 5.94
CA GLN A 200 -4.41 4.80 4.86
C GLN A 200 -4.47 3.30 5.20
N MET A 201 -3.37 2.75 5.72
CA MET A 201 -3.32 1.36 6.17
C MET A 201 -4.38 1.08 7.24
N LYS A 202 -4.54 1.95 8.24
CA LYS A 202 -5.54 1.78 9.31
C LYS A 202 -6.98 1.84 8.78
N MET A 203 -7.27 2.79 7.90
CA MET A 203 -8.57 2.89 7.22
C MET A 203 -8.90 1.60 6.47
N TRP A 204 -7.95 1.05 5.71
CA TRP A 204 -8.13 -0.23 5.01
C TRP A 204 -8.29 -1.44 5.94
N MET A 205 -7.69 -1.42 7.13
CA MET A 205 -7.87 -2.46 8.14
C MET A 205 -9.22 -2.37 8.87
N ASN A 206 -10.09 -1.40 8.52
CA ASN A 206 -11.33 -1.10 9.22
C ASN A 206 -11.09 -0.83 10.73
N LYS A 207 -9.92 -0.24 11.04
CA LYS A 207 -9.52 0.14 12.40
C LYS A 207 -9.47 1.65 12.48
N ASP A 208 -10.28 2.19 13.39
CA ASP A 208 -10.29 3.58 13.85
C ASP A 208 -10.69 4.62 12.80
N ASN A 209 -11.72 5.43 13.11
CA ASN A 209 -11.99 6.71 12.42
C ASN A 209 -10.94 7.74 12.89
N LEU A 210 -9.70 7.55 12.47
CA LEU A 210 -8.60 8.47 12.76
C LEU A 210 -8.85 9.81 12.05
N ASN A 211 -8.67 10.92 12.77
CA ASN A 211 -8.80 12.25 12.20
C ASN A 211 -7.63 12.54 11.24
N PRO A 212 -7.85 12.72 9.93
CA PRO A 212 -6.77 12.94 8.98
C PRO A 212 -5.84 14.12 9.32
N CYS A 213 -6.37 15.16 9.98
CA CYS A 213 -5.60 16.33 10.41
C CYS A 213 -4.52 16.00 11.46
N GLU A 214 -4.65 14.88 12.15
CA GLU A 214 -3.64 14.38 13.09
C GLU A 214 -2.56 13.54 12.40
N TRP A 215 -2.73 13.20 11.12
CA TRP A 215 -1.90 12.22 10.40
C TRP A 215 -1.33 12.78 9.11
N GLY A 216 -0.89 14.04 9.15
CA GLY A 216 -0.15 14.69 8.06
C GLY A 216 -1.01 15.28 6.95
N TRP A 217 -2.32 15.37 7.14
CA TRP A 217 -3.21 16.19 6.33
C TRP A 217 -3.52 17.52 7.00
N LYS A 218 -3.97 18.48 6.20
CA LYS A 218 -4.52 19.75 6.67
C LYS A 218 -5.73 20.09 5.82
N VAL A 219 -6.77 20.65 6.44
CA VAL A 219 -7.86 21.25 5.68
C VAL A 219 -7.34 22.51 5.00
N ALA A 220 -7.54 22.59 3.68
CA ALA A 220 -7.35 23.83 2.94
C ALA A 220 -8.74 24.40 2.68
N ASN A 221 -8.99 25.60 3.19
CA ASN A 221 -10.18 26.39 2.87
C ASN A 221 -9.93 27.22 1.61
#